data_AF-A0A1C5BST2-F1
#
_entry.id   AF-A0A1C5BST2-F1
#
_cell.length_a   1.000
_cell.length_b   1.000
_cell.length_c   1.000
_cell.angle_alpha   90.00
_cell.angle_beta   90.00
_cell.angle_gamma   90.00
#
_symmetry.space_group_name_H-M   'P 1'
#
loop_
_entity.id
_entity.type
_entity.pdbx_description
1 polymer ?
#
loop_
_entity_poly.entity_id
_entity_poly.type
_entity_poly.pdbx_seq_one_letter_code
_entity_poly.pdbx_strand_id
1 'polypeptide(L)'
;MTLAGDIPVWQLTPALDALAEELGVDEGDLDEAVLEAVHDKAADAYNNGAYCELGDEDAHDQVHDDADERASSINASVTDQLAFLAGGCASEQDLRSLLANLLT
;
A
#
# COMPACT_ATOMS: atom_id res chain seq x y z
N MET A 1 22.76 -3.32 26.80
CA MET A 1 21.31 -3.11 26.90
C MET A 1 20.82 -2.90 25.49
N THR A 2 20.51 -3.99 24.80
CA THR A 2 20.04 -3.96 23.42
C THR A 2 18.58 -3.53 23.50
N LEU A 3 18.29 -2.28 23.13
CA LEU A 3 16.92 -1.86 22.87
C LEU A 3 16.37 -2.86 21.84
N ALA A 4 15.20 -3.43 22.10
CA ALA A 4 14.49 -4.24 21.13
C ALA A 4 14.38 -3.39 19.86
N GLY A 5 15.26 -3.69 18.89
CA GLY A 5 15.46 -2.87 17.72
C GLY A 5 14.20 -2.88 16.90
N ASP A 6 13.79 -1.71 16.44
CA ASP A 6 12.75 -1.48 15.45
C ASP A 6 12.77 -2.58 14.39
N ILE A 7 11.93 -3.58 14.57
CA ILE A 7 11.66 -4.54 13.52
C ILE A 7 10.92 -3.70 12.47
N PRO A 8 11.46 -3.55 11.25
CA PRO A 8 10.78 -2.80 10.22
C PRO A 8 9.39 -3.38 10.03
N VAL A 9 8.36 -2.55 9.87
CA VAL A 9 6.95 -2.99 9.82
C VAL A 9 6.73 -4.10 8.77
N TRP A 10 7.51 -4.11 7.69
CA TRP A 10 7.52 -5.17 6.65
C TRP A 10 8.09 -6.54 7.08
N GLN A 11 8.71 -6.66 8.27
CA GLN A 11 9.15 -7.93 8.87
C GLN A 11 8.14 -8.51 9.87
N LEU A 12 6.98 -7.86 10.04
CA LEU A 12 5.95 -8.24 11.01
C LEU A 12 4.81 -9.08 10.43
N THR A 13 5.00 -9.79 9.29
CA THR A 13 3.88 -10.44 8.57
C THR A 13 2.88 -11.25 9.42
N PRO A 14 3.28 -12.09 10.40
CA PRO A 14 2.31 -12.79 11.25
C PRO A 14 1.57 -11.86 12.24
N ALA A 15 2.19 -10.74 12.61
CA ALA A 15 1.58 -9.72 13.45
C ALA A 15 0.68 -8.77 12.64
N LEU A 16 0.89 -8.65 11.32
CA LEU A 16 0.02 -7.89 10.43
C LEU A 16 -1.34 -8.58 10.24
N ASP A 17 -1.35 -9.88 9.96
CA ASP A 17 -2.60 -10.65 9.84
C ASP A 17 -3.41 -10.60 11.14
N ALA A 18 -2.74 -10.75 12.29
CA ALA A 18 -3.37 -10.64 13.60
C ALA A 18 -3.93 -9.23 13.88
N LEU A 19 -3.26 -8.18 13.38
CA LEU A 19 -3.72 -6.81 13.53
C LEU A 19 -4.96 -6.52 12.65
N ALA A 20 -4.99 -7.03 11.42
CA ALA A 20 -6.15 -6.93 10.54
C ALA A 20 -7.37 -7.65 11.17
N GLU A 21 -7.15 -8.86 11.71
CA GLU A 21 -8.20 -9.61 12.43
C GLU A 21 -8.66 -8.89 13.71
N GLU A 22 -7.75 -8.31 14.49
CA GLU A 22 -8.07 -7.52 15.70
C GLU A 22 -8.96 -6.32 15.37
N LEU A 23 -8.66 -5.62 14.28
CA LEU A 23 -9.41 -4.44 13.85
C LEU A 23 -10.70 -4.82 13.10
N GLY A 24 -10.77 -6.03 12.55
CA GLY A 24 -11.92 -6.49 11.76
C GLY A 24 -11.94 -5.94 10.33
N VAL A 25 -10.76 -5.62 9.79
CA VAL A 25 -10.59 -5.18 8.40
C VAL A 25 -10.71 -6.40 7.49
N ASP A 26 -11.54 -6.29 6.46
CA ASP A 26 -11.71 -7.37 5.48
C ASP A 26 -10.81 -7.21 4.24
N GLU A 27 -10.77 -8.25 3.40
CA GLU A 27 -9.95 -8.27 2.19
C GLU A 27 -10.36 -7.18 1.17
N GLY A 28 -11.64 -6.81 1.12
CA GLY A 28 -12.14 -5.78 0.22
C GLY A 28 -11.72 -4.38 0.66
N ASP A 29 -11.72 -4.11 1.96
CA ASP A 29 -11.19 -2.87 2.53
C ASP A 29 -9.70 -2.70 2.21
N LEU A 30 -8.94 -3.80 2.29
CA LEU A 30 -7.51 -3.81 1.94
C LEU A 30 -7.27 -3.64 0.44
N ASP A 31 -8.12 -4.25 -0.41
CA ASP A 31 -8.05 -4.09 -1.87
C ASP A 31 -8.17 -2.61 -2.28
N GLU A 32 -9.13 -1.90 -1.71
CA GLU A 32 -9.37 -0.47 -1.98
C GLU A 32 -8.21 0.38 -1.46
N ALA A 33 -7.71 0.11 -0.25
CA ALA A 33 -6.57 0.82 0.33
C ALA A 33 -5.28 0.65 -0.50
N VAL A 34 -5.04 -0.56 -1.02
CA VAL A 34 -3.90 -0.82 -1.92
C VAL A 34 -4.06 -0.07 -3.23
N LEU A 35 -5.26 -0.08 -3.82
CA LEU A 35 -5.53 0.60 -5.08
C LEU A 35 -5.29 2.11 -4.94
N GLU A 36 -5.85 2.75 -3.91
CA GLU A 36 -5.64 4.17 -3.61
C GLU A 36 -4.15 4.49 -3.43
N ALA A 37 -3.45 3.71 -2.60
CA ALA A 37 -2.03 3.94 -2.32
C ALA A 37 -1.10 3.73 -3.53
N VAL A 38 -1.46 2.87 -4.49
CA VAL A 38 -0.70 2.71 -5.74
C VAL A 38 -1.04 3.83 -6.73
N HIS A 39 -2.31 4.24 -6.85
CA HIS A 39 -2.74 5.33 -7.71
C HIS A 39 -2.15 6.68 -7.26
N ASP A 40 -2.05 6.94 -5.95
CA ASP A 40 -1.36 8.12 -5.42
C ASP A 40 0.11 8.17 -5.85
N LYS A 41 0.81 7.02 -5.79
CA LYS A 41 2.20 6.92 -6.26
C LYS A 41 2.31 7.13 -7.77
N ALA A 42 1.31 6.69 -8.54
CA ALA A 42 1.27 6.89 -9.98
C ALA A 42 1.04 8.36 -10.34
N ALA A 43 0.15 9.05 -9.63
CA ALA A 43 -0.07 10.49 -9.76
C ALA A 43 1.21 11.27 -9.43
N ASP A 44 1.92 10.91 -8.37
CA ASP A 44 3.23 11.47 -8.05
C ASP A 44 4.25 11.20 -9.15
N ALA A 45 4.32 9.98 -9.69
CA ALA A 45 5.22 9.63 -10.78
C ALA A 45 4.95 10.47 -12.03
N TYR A 46 3.68 10.61 -12.42
CA TYR A 46 3.24 11.44 -13.53
C TYR A 46 3.66 12.90 -13.34
N ASN A 47 3.35 13.48 -12.18
CA ASN A 47 3.71 14.86 -11.84
C ASN A 47 5.23 15.10 -11.81
N ASN A 48 6.02 14.05 -11.58
CA ASN A 48 7.49 14.09 -11.63
C ASN A 48 8.07 13.74 -13.02
N GLY A 49 7.22 13.58 -14.04
CA GLY A 49 7.64 13.38 -15.43
C GLY A 49 7.96 11.93 -15.80
N ALA A 50 7.30 10.95 -15.17
CA ALA A 50 7.30 9.59 -15.69
C ALA A 50 6.77 9.57 -17.13
N TYR A 51 7.37 8.74 -17.98
CA TYR A 51 7.00 8.60 -19.40
C TYR A 51 7.04 9.91 -20.21
N CYS A 52 7.96 10.83 -19.86
CA CYS A 52 8.10 12.15 -20.51
C CYS A 52 8.41 12.10 -22.03
N GLU A 53 8.79 10.94 -22.55
CA GLU A 53 8.99 10.66 -23.96
C GLU A 53 7.69 10.40 -24.74
N LEU A 54 6.59 10.12 -24.04
CA LEU A 54 5.25 9.91 -24.61
C LEU A 54 4.47 11.24 -24.73
N GLY A 55 3.30 11.19 -25.38
CA GLY A 55 2.33 12.28 -25.29
C GLY A 55 1.72 12.35 -23.88
N ASP A 56 1.15 13.51 -23.50
CA ASP A 56 0.54 13.74 -22.17
C ASP A 56 -0.52 12.67 -21.82
N GLU A 57 -1.46 12.42 -22.75
CA GLU A 57 -2.50 11.39 -22.61
C GLU A 57 -1.90 9.98 -22.51
N ASP A 58 -0.95 9.63 -23.37
CA ASP A 58 -0.29 8.31 -23.35
C ASP A 58 0.53 8.10 -22.07
N ALA A 59 1.19 9.15 -21.56
CA ALA A 59 1.95 9.11 -20.31
C ALA A 59 1.04 8.94 -19.09
N HIS A 60 -0.11 9.62 -19.11
CA HIS A 60 -1.15 9.48 -18.08
C HIS A 60 -1.71 8.06 -18.09
N ASP A 61 -2.11 7.55 -19.25
CA ASP A 61 -2.65 6.19 -19.37
C ASP A 61 -1.62 5.14 -18.94
N GLN A 62 -0.35 5.30 -19.33
CA GLN A 62 0.70 4.35 -18.94
C GLN A 62 0.94 4.30 -17.42
N VAL A 63 0.96 5.44 -16.70
CA VAL A 63 1.11 5.38 -15.23
C VAL A 63 -0.09 4.73 -14.55
N HIS A 64 -1.30 4.87 -15.11
CA HIS A 64 -2.51 4.26 -14.59
C HIS A 64 -2.56 2.76 -14.87
N ASP A 65 -2.17 2.32 -16.07
CA ASP A 65 -2.06 0.91 -16.42
C ASP A 65 -1.04 0.19 -15.51
N ASP A 66 0.13 0.81 -15.27
CA ASP A 66 1.13 0.27 -14.35
C ASP A 66 0.62 0.21 -12.91
N ALA A 67 -0.16 1.21 -12.49
CA ALA A 67 -0.77 1.26 -11.18
C ALA A 67 -1.76 0.11 -10.99
N ASP A 68 -2.62 -0.13 -11.98
CA ASP A 68 -3.61 -1.21 -11.98
C ASP A 68 -2.94 -2.59 -11.99
N GLU A 69 -1.92 -2.79 -12.84
CA GLU A 69 -1.16 -4.05 -12.88
C GLU A 69 -0.49 -4.30 -11.52
N ARG A 70 0.09 -3.26 -10.92
CA ARG A 70 0.75 -3.37 -9.62
C ARG A 70 -0.23 -3.63 -8.48
N ALA A 71 -1.37 -2.93 -8.46
CA ALA A 71 -2.42 -3.16 -7.47
C ALA A 71 -2.95 -4.60 -7.59
N SER A 72 -3.22 -5.07 -8.81
CA SER A 72 -3.64 -6.46 -9.05
C SER A 72 -2.61 -7.48 -8.56
N SER A 73 -1.31 -7.21 -8.72
CA SER A 73 -0.26 -8.09 -8.21
C SER A 73 -0.18 -8.10 -6.68
N ILE A 74 -0.48 -6.99 -6.01
CA ILE A 74 -0.43 -6.88 -4.54
C ILE A 74 -1.69 -7.50 -3.92
N ASN A 75 -2.86 -7.29 -4.54
CA ASN A 75 -4.16 -7.84 -4.13
C ASN A 75 -4.29 -9.35 -4.39
N ALA A 76 -3.18 -10.05 -4.67
CA ALA A 76 -3.16 -11.50 -4.78
C ALA A 76 -3.26 -12.20 -3.41
N SER A 77 -2.94 -11.50 -2.31
CA SER A 77 -3.11 -12.01 -0.95
C SER A 77 -3.17 -10.90 0.11
N VAL A 78 -3.91 -11.16 1.20
CA VAL A 78 -3.97 -10.28 2.37
C VAL A 78 -2.60 -9.95 2.95
N THR A 79 -1.70 -10.94 3.01
CA THR A 79 -0.35 -10.73 3.53
C THR A 79 0.46 -9.75 2.65
N ASP A 80 0.31 -9.83 1.32
CA ASP A 80 0.99 -8.91 0.39
C ASP A 80 0.40 -7.49 0.46
N GLN A 81 -0.93 -7.37 0.57
CA GLN A 81 -1.62 -6.09 0.81
C GLN A 81 -1.09 -5.42 2.08
N LEU A 82 -1.11 -6.14 3.20
CA LEU A 82 -0.65 -5.63 4.49
C LEU A 82 0.84 -5.29 4.47
N ALA A 83 1.68 -6.10 3.84
CA ALA A 83 3.11 -5.81 3.71
C ALA A 83 3.36 -4.55 2.87
N PHE A 84 2.59 -4.33 1.80
CA PHE A 84 2.68 -3.13 0.99
C PHE A 84 2.24 -1.87 1.75
N LEU A 85 1.08 -1.91 2.41
CA LEU A 85 0.56 -0.80 3.22
C LEU A 85 1.49 -0.48 4.39
N ALA A 86 1.99 -1.51 5.07
CA ALA A 86 3.02 -1.40 6.10
C ALA A 86 4.29 -0.69 5.60
N GLY A 87 4.74 -1.00 4.38
CA GLY A 87 5.88 -0.36 3.74
C GLY A 87 5.68 1.13 3.42
N GLY A 88 4.42 1.58 3.32
CA GLY A 88 4.06 3.00 3.18
C GLY A 88 3.98 3.76 4.50
N CYS A 89 3.97 3.07 5.64
CA CYS A 89 3.82 3.67 6.96
C CYS A 89 5.18 3.96 7.61
N ALA A 90 5.29 5.10 8.32
CA ALA A 90 6.51 5.44 9.05
C ALA A 90 6.65 4.68 10.38
N SER A 91 5.53 4.19 10.94
CA SER A 91 5.47 3.45 12.18
C SER A 91 4.31 2.45 12.22
N GLU A 92 4.35 1.51 13.16
CA GLU A 92 3.22 0.60 13.43
C GLU A 92 1.96 1.37 13.83
N GLN A 93 2.11 2.48 14.56
CA GLN A 93 0.97 3.31 14.96
C GLN A 93 0.26 3.93 13.75
N ASP A 94 1.01 4.37 12.74
CA ASP A 94 0.45 4.91 11.50
C ASP A 94 -0.30 3.81 10.73
N LEU A 95 0.26 2.61 10.68
CA LEU A 95 -0.42 1.46 10.07
C LEU A 95 -1.71 1.11 10.80
N ARG A 96 -1.71 1.07 12.14
CA ARG A 96 -2.92 0.84 12.95
C ARG A 96 -3.97 1.90 12.67
N SER A 97 -3.57 3.17 12.59
CA SER A 97 -4.48 4.28 12.28
C SER A 97 -5.04 4.18 10.87
N LEU A 98 -4.23 3.80 9.88
CA LEU A 98 -4.67 3.53 8.52
C LEU A 98 -5.74 2.44 8.51
N LEU A 99 -5.43 1.26 9.07
CA LEU A 99 -6.35 0.12 9.11
C LEU A 99 -7.65 0.42 9.85
N ALA A 100 -7.59 1.16 10.97
CA ALA A 100 -8.78 1.55 11.71
C ALA A 100 -9.69 2.53 10.93
N ASN A 101 -9.13 3.35 10.04
CA ASN A 101 -9.90 4.28 9.21
C ASN A 101 -10.61 3.58 8.04
N LEU A 102 -10.17 2.38 7.64
CA LEU A 102 -10.84 1.62 6.57
C LEU A 102 -12.25 1.16 6.99
N LEU A 103 -12.54 1.11 8.29
CA LEU A 103 -13.78 0.59 8.86
C LEU A 103 -14.88 1.65 9.07
N THR A 104 -14.61 2.93 8.78
CA THR A 104 -15.52 4.07 9.06
C THR A 104 -16.19 4.60 7.81
#